data_AF-A0A0S7CW32-F1
#
_entry.id   AF-A0A0S7CW32-F1
#
_cell.length_a   1.000
_cell.length_b   1.000
_cell.length_c   1.000
_cell.angle_alpha   90.00
_cell.angle_beta   90.00
_cell.angle_gamma   90.00
#
_symmetry.space_group_name_H-M   'P 1'
#
loop_
_entity.id
_entity.type
_entity.pdbx_description
1 polymer ?
#
loop_
_entity_poly.entity_id
_entity_poly.type
_entity_poly.pdbx_seq_one_letter_code
_entity_poly.pdbx_strand_id
1 'polypeptide(L)'
;MKLFNRTDQVDQHRTFKGTIPGKWFTWFSTVVVVFAFTGVTAGITAPAAQAANPTVVTLTFDDANADQLNAAQTMQSLGLVGTFFTPSGFINNPNYLTTSDMQGLVANGNEIAGHTVTHPDLTTVTLDEATRQICNDRVNLTNLGFTITDFAYPFASENASLETVVKNCGLNSARNLGDIKTRFSCAGCPLAETIPPANPYNTAAPDEVDNTWTLADLQKSVTQAEPGGGWVQLTFHHISATSTDPLNITPTLFNQFATWLKSRPATTTVKTVAQVIGGTVKPLVSGPPAPPEGTGNLIKNPSLETLVSGAPQCWAAAGYGTNTAAFSTVRQAHTGKVAEQLVVTNYVDGDAKLLPTLDLGGCSPTATPGNSYSIGAWYKSTTSTQFELYYRIGVGSWKYWTSSPWFSAATTFQKATWTTPPLPTGASGISFG
;
A
#
# COMPACT_ATOMS: atom_id res chain seq x y z
N MET A 1 -7.88 10.47 -0.60
CA MET A 1 -6.67 9.91 -1.22
C MET A 1 -6.87 9.94 -2.74
N LYS A 2 -6.19 10.83 -3.49
CA LYS A 2 -6.27 10.83 -4.96
C LYS A 2 -5.22 9.85 -5.47
N LEU A 3 -5.67 8.71 -6.01
CA LEU A 3 -4.82 7.74 -6.69
C LEU A 3 -4.29 8.34 -8.00
N PHE A 4 -2.98 8.32 -8.17
CA PHE A 4 -2.34 8.57 -9.46
C PHE A 4 -2.38 7.28 -10.27
N ASN A 5 -3.22 7.22 -11.31
CA ASN A 5 -3.13 6.19 -12.34
C ASN A 5 -1.77 6.29 -13.04
N ARG A 6 -0.87 5.33 -12.81
CA ARG A 6 0.30 5.08 -13.67
C ARG A 6 -0.13 4.34 -14.93
N THR A 7 -0.64 5.07 -15.91
CA THR A 7 -0.49 4.68 -17.31
C THR A 7 0.51 5.64 -17.95
N ASP A 8 1.50 5.07 -18.64
CA ASP A 8 2.49 5.70 -19.53
C ASP A 8 3.93 5.73 -19.01
N GLN A 9 4.60 4.56 -19.04
CA GLN A 9 6.02 4.46 -19.38
C GLN A 9 6.25 3.08 -20.05
N VAL A 10 6.07 2.98 -21.37
CA VAL A 10 6.62 1.87 -22.15
C VAL A 10 7.81 2.39 -22.93
N ASP A 11 8.98 1.94 -22.50
CA ASP A 11 10.27 2.32 -23.05
C ASP A 11 10.49 1.71 -24.42
N GLN A 12 11.12 2.50 -25.29
CA GLN A 12 11.47 2.12 -26.64
C GLN A 12 12.75 1.28 -26.61
N HIS A 13 12.78 0.16 -27.35
CA HIS A 13 13.89 -0.23 -28.23
C HIS A 13 13.77 -1.68 -28.72
N ARG A 14 13.52 -1.86 -30.03
CA ARG A 14 14.47 -2.45 -31.00
C ARG A 14 13.73 -2.85 -32.28
N THR A 15 13.97 -2.04 -33.31
CA THR A 15 13.73 -2.38 -34.71
C THR A 15 14.76 -3.40 -35.20
N PHE A 16 14.31 -4.52 -35.75
CA PHE A 16 15.00 -5.18 -36.87
C PHE A 16 13.96 -5.58 -37.91
N LYS A 17 14.05 -4.93 -39.08
CA LYS A 17 13.27 -5.23 -40.28
C LYS A 17 13.89 -6.41 -41.02
N GLY A 18 13.05 -7.32 -41.49
CA GLY A 18 13.38 -8.35 -42.48
C GLY A 18 12.12 -8.84 -43.17
N THR A 19 11.67 -8.14 -44.20
CA THR A 19 10.80 -8.65 -45.29
C THR A 19 11.62 -9.65 -46.13
N ILE A 20 11.11 -10.66 -46.84
CA ILE A 20 10.23 -10.64 -48.04
C ILE A 20 9.57 -12.05 -48.27
N PRO A 21 8.77 -12.34 -49.33
CA PRO A 21 7.48 -13.05 -49.21
C PRO A 21 7.42 -14.39 -49.99
N GLY A 22 6.29 -15.08 -49.95
CA GLY A 22 6.03 -16.13 -50.96
C GLY A 22 4.86 -17.04 -50.65
N LYS A 23 3.70 -16.75 -51.27
CA LYS A 23 2.61 -17.72 -51.43
C LYS A 23 3.02 -18.74 -52.50
N TRP A 24 2.90 -20.03 -52.20
CA TRP A 24 2.81 -21.07 -53.22
C TRP A 24 1.71 -22.06 -52.87
N PHE A 25 0.71 -22.12 -53.76
CA PHE A 25 -0.28 -23.18 -53.87
C PHE A 25 0.42 -24.43 -54.41
N THR A 26 0.22 -25.59 -53.77
CA THR A 26 0.45 -26.88 -54.42
C THR A 26 -0.65 -27.85 -54.04
N TRP A 27 -1.38 -28.28 -55.08
CA TRP A 27 -2.24 -29.44 -55.11
C TRP A 27 -1.41 -30.71 -54.95
N PHE A 28 -1.85 -31.67 -54.13
CA PHE A 28 -1.45 -33.06 -54.29
C PHE A 28 -2.62 -34.01 -54.09
N SER A 29 -2.68 -34.94 -55.02
CA SER A 29 -3.75 -35.88 -55.34
C SER A 29 -3.94 -36.96 -54.29
N THR A 30 -5.19 -37.38 -54.14
CA THR A 30 -5.65 -38.54 -53.37
C THR A 30 -4.98 -39.83 -53.87
N VAL A 31 -4.25 -40.51 -52.99
CA VAL A 31 -3.89 -41.93 -53.15
C VAL A 31 -4.59 -42.70 -52.05
N VAL A 32 -5.57 -43.52 -52.42
CA VAL A 32 -6.24 -44.47 -51.51
C VAL A 32 -5.37 -45.72 -51.45
N VAL A 33 -4.73 -45.95 -50.30
CA VAL A 33 -4.08 -47.23 -49.99
C VAL A 33 -4.97 -47.99 -49.02
N VAL A 34 -5.55 -49.11 -49.47
CA VAL A 34 -6.33 -50.02 -48.62
C VAL A 34 -5.33 -50.97 -47.93
N PHE A 35 -5.06 -50.74 -46.65
CA PHE A 35 -4.39 -51.71 -45.78
C PHE A 35 -5.45 -52.54 -45.04
N ALA A 36 -5.40 -53.86 -45.22
CA ALA A 36 -6.13 -54.80 -44.40
C ALA A 36 -5.50 -54.84 -43.00
N PHE A 37 -6.18 -54.25 -42.00
CA PHE A 37 -5.77 -54.32 -40.61
C PHE A 37 -6.37 -55.58 -39.95
N THR A 38 -5.50 -56.52 -39.62
CA THR A 38 -5.77 -57.55 -38.62
C THR A 38 -5.88 -56.88 -37.24
N GLY A 39 -7.01 -57.10 -36.57
CA GLY A 39 -7.32 -56.51 -35.28
C GLY A 39 -6.38 -56.99 -34.17
N VAL A 40 -5.44 -56.14 -33.78
CA VAL A 40 -4.80 -56.20 -32.47
C VAL A 40 -5.43 -55.10 -31.63
N THR A 41 -6.28 -55.46 -30.67
CA THR A 41 -6.78 -54.55 -29.64
C THR A 41 -5.64 -54.21 -28.69
N ALA A 42 -4.77 -53.29 -29.10
CA ALA A 42 -3.90 -52.58 -28.18
C ALA A 42 -4.80 -51.75 -27.25
N GLY A 43 -4.87 -52.14 -25.97
CA GLY A 43 -5.54 -51.34 -24.95
C GLY A 43 -4.88 -49.96 -24.89
N ILE A 44 -5.56 -48.95 -25.44
CA ILE A 44 -5.15 -47.57 -25.30
C ILE A 44 -5.48 -47.19 -23.85
N THR A 45 -4.53 -47.40 -22.94
CA THR A 45 -4.59 -46.77 -21.63
C THR A 45 -4.55 -45.27 -21.89
N ALA A 46 -5.66 -44.57 -21.60
CA ALA A 46 -5.64 -43.12 -21.54
C ALA A 46 -4.46 -42.70 -20.65
N PRO A 47 -3.65 -41.69 -21.04
CA PRO A 47 -2.63 -41.17 -20.15
C PRO A 47 -3.30 -40.83 -18.82
N ALA A 48 -2.68 -41.24 -17.71
CA ALA A 48 -3.15 -40.86 -16.38
C ALA A 48 -3.41 -39.35 -16.39
N ALA A 49 -4.64 -38.95 -16.04
CA ALA A 49 -5.00 -37.54 -15.98
C ALA A 49 -3.94 -36.83 -15.12
N GLN A 50 -3.20 -35.91 -15.73
CA GLN A 50 -2.25 -35.06 -15.01
C GLN A 50 -3.05 -34.40 -13.88
N ALA A 51 -2.70 -34.69 -12.62
CA ALA A 51 -3.37 -34.04 -11.50
C ALA A 51 -3.29 -32.53 -11.71
N ALA A 52 -4.45 -31.84 -11.67
CA ALA A 52 -4.48 -30.40 -11.82
C ALA A 52 -3.54 -29.77 -10.78
N ASN A 53 -2.71 -28.82 -11.21
CA ASN A 53 -1.82 -28.12 -10.29
C ASN A 53 -2.67 -27.41 -9.23
N PRO A 54 -2.29 -27.48 -7.95
CA PRO A 54 -3.08 -26.87 -6.89
C PRO A 54 -3.10 -25.34 -7.04
N THR A 55 -4.25 -24.75 -6.78
CA THR A 55 -4.42 -23.30 -6.65
C THR A 55 -4.52 -22.95 -5.17
N VAL A 56 -3.78 -21.94 -4.76
CA VAL A 56 -3.92 -21.33 -3.44
C VAL A 56 -4.52 -19.94 -3.62
N VAL A 57 -5.53 -19.63 -2.82
CA VAL A 57 -6.11 -18.30 -2.72
C VAL A 57 -5.78 -17.75 -1.35
N THR A 58 -5.31 -16.52 -1.29
CA THR A 58 -5.12 -15.77 -0.04
C THR A 58 -6.04 -14.57 -0.05
N LEU A 59 -6.78 -14.40 1.04
CA LEU A 59 -7.59 -13.21 1.31
C LEU A 59 -6.76 -12.28 2.18
N THR A 60 -6.39 -11.12 1.64
CA THR A 60 -5.55 -10.14 2.33
C THR A 60 -6.34 -8.87 2.62
N PHE A 61 -6.09 -8.27 3.78
CA PHE A 61 -6.78 -7.08 4.27
C PHE A 61 -5.74 -6.04 4.69
N ASP A 62 -5.72 -4.89 4.03
CA ASP A 62 -4.71 -3.85 4.23
C ASP A 62 -5.24 -2.73 5.13
N ASP A 63 -4.37 -1.94 5.74
CA ASP A 63 -4.67 -0.74 6.58
C ASP A 63 -5.32 -0.97 7.94
N ALA A 64 -5.69 -2.21 8.30
CA ALA A 64 -6.31 -2.53 9.59
C ALA A 64 -7.57 -1.72 9.90
N ASN A 65 -8.41 -1.45 8.90
CA ASN A 65 -9.71 -0.81 9.09
C ASN A 65 -10.62 -1.68 9.98
N ALA A 66 -11.32 -1.07 10.95
CA ALA A 66 -12.16 -1.81 11.90
C ALA A 66 -13.31 -2.56 11.20
N ASP A 67 -13.80 -2.05 10.07
CA ASP A 67 -14.88 -2.68 9.30
C ASP A 67 -14.50 -4.04 8.69
N GLN A 68 -13.20 -4.37 8.63
CA GLN A 68 -12.71 -5.67 8.16
C GLN A 68 -13.13 -6.83 9.08
N LEU A 69 -13.57 -6.53 10.31
CA LEU A 69 -14.17 -7.53 11.20
C LEU A 69 -15.43 -8.19 10.59
N ASN A 70 -16.12 -7.51 9.68
CA ASN A 70 -17.22 -8.11 8.91
C ASN A 70 -16.75 -9.28 8.04
N ALA A 71 -15.59 -9.14 7.40
CA ALA A 71 -14.97 -10.22 6.64
C ALA A 71 -14.42 -11.31 7.56
N ALA A 72 -13.80 -10.94 8.69
CA ALA A 72 -13.30 -11.91 9.67
C ALA A 72 -14.41 -12.83 10.20
N GLN A 73 -15.58 -12.26 10.56
CA GLN A 73 -16.75 -13.03 11.00
C GLN A 73 -17.26 -13.99 9.91
N THR A 74 -17.32 -13.51 8.66
CA THR A 74 -17.70 -14.32 7.50
C THR A 74 -16.72 -15.50 7.31
N MET A 75 -15.42 -15.21 7.28
CA MET A 75 -14.38 -16.23 7.11
C MET A 75 -14.42 -17.27 8.23
N GLN A 76 -14.55 -16.84 9.49
CA GLN A 76 -14.68 -17.73 10.64
C GLN A 76 -15.85 -18.71 10.49
N SER A 77 -17.02 -18.22 10.05
CA SER A 77 -18.22 -19.06 9.85
C SER A 77 -18.06 -20.13 8.78
N LEU A 78 -17.12 -19.93 7.84
CA LEU A 78 -16.82 -20.83 6.72
C LEU A 78 -15.57 -21.69 6.95
N GLY A 79 -14.88 -21.49 8.08
CA GLY A 79 -13.57 -22.09 8.36
C GLY A 79 -12.51 -21.67 7.34
N LEU A 80 -12.56 -20.40 6.90
CA LEU A 80 -11.55 -19.76 6.07
C LEU A 80 -10.66 -18.86 6.94
N VAL A 81 -9.51 -18.49 6.41
CA VAL A 81 -8.52 -17.63 7.05
C VAL A 81 -8.02 -16.57 6.06
N GLY A 82 -7.47 -15.48 6.59
CA GLY A 82 -6.83 -14.42 5.82
C GLY A 82 -5.59 -13.85 6.49
N THR A 83 -4.96 -12.89 5.82
CA THR A 83 -3.79 -12.15 6.29
C THR A 83 -4.12 -10.66 6.39
N PHE A 84 -3.86 -10.06 7.55
CA PHE A 84 -4.17 -8.65 7.83
C PHE A 84 -2.86 -7.84 7.89
N PHE A 85 -2.57 -7.11 6.82
CA PHE A 85 -1.43 -6.21 6.73
C PHE A 85 -1.72 -4.94 7.51
N THR A 86 -1.04 -4.78 8.65
CA THR A 86 -1.44 -3.84 9.69
C THR A 86 -0.38 -2.76 9.89
N PRO A 87 -0.71 -1.47 9.67
CA PRO A 87 0.17 -0.40 10.08
C PRO A 87 0.13 -0.22 11.61
N SER A 88 1.25 -0.45 12.30
CA SER A 88 1.26 -0.44 13.78
C SER A 88 0.87 0.91 14.40
N GLY A 89 1.08 2.02 13.69
CA GLY A 89 0.68 3.36 14.13
C GLY A 89 -0.82 3.63 14.03
N PHE A 90 -1.61 2.78 13.37
CA PHE A 90 -3.06 2.93 13.25
C PHE A 90 -3.81 2.19 14.37
N ILE A 91 -3.23 1.12 14.91
CA ILE A 91 -3.85 0.27 15.94
C ILE A 91 -4.35 1.10 17.14
N ASN A 92 -5.55 0.76 17.63
CA ASN A 92 -6.24 1.43 18.75
C ASN A 92 -6.65 2.90 18.49
N ASN A 93 -6.45 3.44 17.28
CA ASN A 93 -7.08 4.71 16.90
C ASN A 93 -8.53 4.51 16.47
N PRO A 94 -9.38 5.54 16.53
CA PRO A 94 -10.75 5.46 16.04
C PRO A 94 -10.83 4.94 14.60
N ASN A 95 -11.81 4.08 14.33
CA ASN A 95 -12.06 3.43 13.03
C ASN A 95 -11.04 2.36 12.59
N TYR A 96 -10.00 2.09 13.37
CA TYR A 96 -9.03 1.02 13.11
C TYR A 96 -9.17 -0.13 14.12
N LEU A 97 -8.61 -1.28 13.77
CA LEU A 97 -8.59 -2.47 14.63
C LEU A 97 -7.89 -2.15 15.96
N THR A 98 -8.46 -2.68 17.05
CA THR A 98 -7.80 -2.67 18.36
C THR A 98 -6.85 -3.85 18.49
N THR A 99 -5.93 -3.79 19.45
CA THR A 99 -5.08 -4.94 19.79
C THR A 99 -5.91 -6.18 20.16
N SER A 100 -7.05 -5.98 20.84
CA SER A 100 -7.97 -7.08 21.19
C SER A 100 -8.60 -7.72 19.96
N ASP A 101 -9.01 -6.91 18.98
CA ASP A 101 -9.57 -7.42 17.72
C ASP A 101 -8.55 -8.30 17.01
N MET A 102 -7.31 -7.83 16.90
CA MET A 102 -6.23 -8.58 16.26
C MET A 102 -5.86 -9.88 17.00
N GLN A 103 -5.89 -9.89 18.33
CA GLN A 103 -5.75 -11.13 19.11
C GLN A 103 -6.87 -12.12 18.77
N GLY A 104 -8.11 -11.63 18.61
CA GLY A 104 -9.24 -12.42 18.12
C GLY A 104 -9.03 -12.96 16.70
N LEU A 105 -8.47 -12.16 15.79
CA LEU A 105 -8.12 -12.61 14.44
C LEU A 105 -7.13 -13.78 14.47
N VAL A 106 -6.04 -13.65 15.23
CA VAL A 106 -5.02 -14.70 15.39
C VAL A 106 -5.59 -15.95 16.05
N ALA A 107 -6.40 -15.81 17.09
CA ALA A 107 -7.05 -16.94 17.75
C ALA A 107 -7.96 -17.74 16.79
N ASN A 108 -8.47 -17.10 15.74
CA ASN A 108 -9.26 -17.72 14.68
C ASN A 108 -8.42 -18.19 13.48
N GLY A 109 -7.09 -18.25 13.62
CA GLY A 109 -6.18 -18.79 12.61
C GLY A 109 -5.79 -17.80 11.50
N ASN A 110 -6.16 -16.52 11.62
CA ASN A 110 -5.71 -15.49 10.70
C ASN A 110 -4.28 -15.05 11.02
N GLU A 111 -3.63 -14.48 10.03
CA GLU A 111 -2.29 -13.92 10.15
C GLU A 111 -2.34 -12.39 10.32
N ILE A 112 -1.45 -11.86 11.15
CA ILE A 112 -1.12 -10.43 11.17
C ILE A 112 0.24 -10.25 10.50
N ALA A 113 0.34 -9.32 9.57
CA ALA A 113 1.54 -9.02 8.79
C ALA A 113 1.87 -7.52 8.82
N GLY A 114 3.10 -7.15 8.48
CA GLY A 114 3.58 -5.77 8.55
C GLY A 114 3.11 -4.90 7.39
N HIS A 115 2.86 -3.62 7.65
CA HIS A 115 2.43 -2.66 6.63
C HIS A 115 2.94 -1.23 6.88
N THR A 116 4.15 -1.13 7.45
CA THR A 116 4.82 0.11 7.89
C THR A 116 4.17 0.75 9.11
N VAL A 117 4.80 1.73 9.76
CA VAL A 117 4.21 2.32 10.97
C VAL A 117 3.11 3.30 10.63
N THR A 118 3.34 4.19 9.64
CA THR A 118 2.44 5.32 9.34
C THR A 118 1.92 5.32 7.91
N HIS A 119 2.05 4.21 7.19
CA HIS A 119 1.58 4.02 5.81
C HIS A 119 2.10 5.07 4.79
N PRO A 120 3.40 5.45 4.78
CA PRO A 120 3.92 6.33 3.73
C PRO A 120 4.19 5.57 2.43
N ASP A 121 4.20 6.28 1.31
CA ASP A 121 4.85 5.78 0.09
C ASP A 121 6.37 5.72 0.33
N LEU A 122 6.88 4.50 0.48
CA LEU A 122 8.28 4.24 0.82
C LEU A 122 9.26 4.72 -0.25
N THR A 123 8.81 4.94 -1.50
CA THR A 123 9.66 5.44 -2.59
C THR A 123 9.87 6.95 -2.54
N THR A 124 9.07 7.66 -1.74
CA THR A 124 9.11 9.12 -1.61
C THR A 124 9.84 9.61 -0.36
N VAL A 125 10.16 8.70 0.56
CA VAL A 125 10.92 9.00 1.79
C VAL A 125 12.38 8.60 1.64
N THR A 126 13.23 9.10 2.55
CA THR A 126 14.64 8.66 2.60
C THR A 126 14.75 7.18 2.96
N LEU A 127 15.83 6.51 2.56
CA LEU A 127 16.04 5.09 2.88
C LEU A 127 16.08 4.80 4.39
N ASP A 128 16.64 5.71 5.19
CA ASP A 128 16.63 5.59 6.65
C ASP A 128 15.21 5.65 7.22
N GLU A 129 14.36 6.52 6.66
CA GLU A 129 12.96 6.60 7.05
C GLU A 129 12.18 5.35 6.60
N ALA A 130 12.38 4.88 5.38
CA ALA A 130 11.79 3.62 4.93
C ALA A 130 12.23 2.43 5.82
N THR A 131 13.49 2.41 6.23
CA THR A 131 14.02 1.40 7.16
C THR A 131 13.37 1.50 8.54
N ARG A 132 13.19 2.71 9.09
CA ARG A 132 12.42 2.91 10.32
C ARG A 132 11.00 2.40 10.19
N GLN A 133 10.33 2.76 9.10
CA GLN A 133 8.94 2.39 8.84
C GLN A 133 8.75 0.87 8.78
N ILE A 134 9.63 0.14 8.09
CA ILE A 134 9.52 -1.31 7.95
C ILE A 134 9.96 -2.05 9.22
N CYS A 135 11.17 -1.76 9.72
CA CYS A 135 11.75 -2.48 10.85
C CYS A 135 10.98 -2.21 12.14
N ASN A 136 10.64 -0.95 12.43
CA ASN A 136 9.95 -0.63 13.68
C ASN A 136 8.51 -1.11 13.66
N ASP A 137 7.83 -1.16 12.50
CA ASP A 137 6.50 -1.74 12.41
C ASP A 137 6.49 -3.21 12.85
N ARG A 138 7.42 -3.99 12.31
CA ARG A 138 7.62 -5.38 12.73
C ARG A 138 7.92 -5.50 14.23
N VAL A 139 8.79 -4.65 14.77
CA VAL A 139 9.09 -4.63 16.22
C VAL A 139 7.86 -4.29 17.04
N ASN A 140 7.10 -3.26 16.66
CA ASN A 140 5.89 -2.81 17.36
C ASN A 140 4.85 -3.92 17.41
N LEU A 141 4.52 -4.52 16.27
CA LEU A 141 3.58 -5.62 16.18
C LEU A 141 4.05 -6.85 16.97
N THR A 142 5.35 -7.14 16.96
CA THR A 142 5.91 -8.25 17.76
C THR A 142 5.81 -7.97 19.27
N ASN A 143 6.01 -6.72 19.70
CA ASN A 143 5.84 -6.31 21.09
C ASN A 143 4.39 -6.39 21.57
N LEU A 144 3.41 -6.36 20.64
CA LEU A 144 2.00 -6.63 20.93
C LEU A 144 1.68 -8.13 21.03
N GLY A 145 2.66 -9.01 20.81
CA GLY A 145 2.55 -10.47 20.93
C GLY A 145 2.27 -11.18 19.61
N PHE A 146 2.36 -10.51 18.47
CA PHE A 146 2.12 -11.11 17.15
C PHE A 146 3.41 -11.67 16.54
N THR A 147 3.29 -12.75 15.78
CA THR A 147 4.41 -13.28 14.99
C THR A 147 4.37 -12.67 13.60
N ILE A 148 5.36 -11.83 13.28
CA ILE A 148 5.40 -11.10 12.01
C ILE A 148 6.50 -11.63 11.11
N THR A 149 6.09 -12.28 10.03
CA THR A 149 6.95 -12.87 9.00
C THR A 149 6.81 -12.18 7.65
N ASP A 150 5.67 -11.58 7.34
CA ASP A 150 5.35 -11.12 5.98
C ASP A 150 4.95 -9.65 5.98
N PHE A 151 4.99 -9.02 4.80
CA PHE A 151 4.82 -7.58 4.62
C PHE A 151 4.06 -7.25 3.33
N ALA A 152 3.44 -6.08 3.26
CA ALA A 152 2.92 -5.51 2.02
C ALA A 152 3.42 -4.07 1.87
N TYR A 153 3.84 -3.69 0.66
CA TYR A 153 4.24 -2.30 0.39
C TYR A 153 3.00 -1.40 0.32
N PRO A 154 2.92 -0.32 1.12
CA PRO A 154 1.92 0.72 0.90
C PRO A 154 1.92 1.18 -0.56
N PHE A 155 0.73 1.35 -1.14
CA PHE A 155 0.54 1.79 -2.53
C PHE A 155 1.18 0.89 -3.59
N ALA A 156 1.56 -0.34 -3.26
CA ALA A 156 2.31 -1.22 -4.18
C ALA A 156 3.56 -0.53 -4.78
N SER A 157 4.16 0.38 -4.01
CA SER A 157 5.26 1.22 -4.46
C SER A 157 6.56 0.73 -3.83
N GLU A 158 7.40 0.11 -4.66
CA GLU A 158 8.66 -0.50 -4.22
C GLU A 158 9.83 -0.20 -5.19
N ASN A 159 11.03 -0.55 -4.74
CA ASN A 159 12.21 -0.73 -5.59
C ASN A 159 13.18 -1.72 -4.93
N ALA A 160 14.21 -2.16 -5.66
CA ALA A 160 15.20 -3.13 -5.17
C ALA A 160 15.89 -2.76 -3.83
N SER A 161 16.02 -1.46 -3.51
CA SER A 161 16.55 -1.05 -2.19
C SER A 161 15.56 -1.34 -1.08
N LEU A 162 14.26 -1.14 -1.32
CA LEU A 162 13.19 -1.46 -0.37
C LEU A 162 13.03 -2.96 -0.17
N GLU A 163 13.15 -3.77 -1.23
CA GLU A 163 13.19 -5.23 -1.10
C GLU A 163 14.35 -5.69 -0.19
N THR A 164 15.51 -5.05 -0.33
CA THR A 164 16.68 -5.29 0.52
C THR A 164 16.41 -4.89 1.97
N VAL A 165 15.73 -3.76 2.21
CA VAL A 165 15.32 -3.32 3.55
C VAL A 165 14.35 -4.32 4.18
N VAL A 166 13.30 -4.74 3.49
CA VAL A 166 12.35 -5.76 3.98
C VAL A 166 13.08 -7.02 4.42
N LYS A 167 13.97 -7.54 3.56
CA LYS A 167 14.80 -8.70 3.87
C LYS A 167 15.66 -8.48 5.12
N ASN A 168 16.32 -7.33 5.23
CA ASN A 168 17.21 -7.00 6.34
C ASN A 168 16.45 -6.73 7.65
N CYS A 169 15.19 -6.28 7.59
CA CYS A 169 14.31 -6.16 8.75
C CYS A 169 13.81 -7.52 9.26
N GLY A 170 14.17 -8.63 8.59
CA GLY A 170 13.88 -9.99 9.04
C GLY A 170 12.51 -10.50 8.61
N LEU A 171 11.91 -9.92 7.55
CA LEU A 171 10.71 -10.44 6.91
C LEU A 171 11.07 -11.57 5.93
N ASN A 172 10.10 -12.40 5.58
CA ASN A 172 10.22 -13.56 4.69
C ASN A 172 9.66 -13.26 3.31
N SER A 173 8.65 -12.40 3.22
CA SER A 173 8.10 -11.93 1.96
C SER A 173 7.66 -10.46 2.01
N ALA A 174 7.42 -9.90 0.83
CA ALA A 174 6.67 -8.67 0.67
C ALA A 174 5.78 -8.70 -0.58
N ARG A 175 4.51 -8.30 -0.41
CA ARG A 175 3.49 -8.31 -1.45
C ARG A 175 3.45 -6.99 -2.23
N ASN A 176 3.39 -7.10 -3.57
CA ASN A 176 3.06 -6.01 -4.49
C ASN A 176 1.60 -6.13 -4.98
N LEU A 177 1.16 -5.29 -5.94
CA LEU A 177 -0.16 -5.38 -6.60
C LEU A 177 -0.04 -5.06 -8.10
N GLY A 178 -1.01 -5.53 -8.89
CA GLY A 178 -1.16 -5.22 -10.32
C GLY A 178 -0.38 -6.12 -11.29
N ASP A 179 0.32 -7.12 -10.76
CA ASP A 179 1.21 -8.01 -11.51
C ASP A 179 0.55 -9.37 -11.86
N ILE A 180 -0.74 -9.54 -11.54
CA ILE A 180 -1.56 -10.68 -11.96
C ILE A 180 -2.76 -10.18 -12.76
N LYS A 181 -3.04 -10.87 -13.86
CA LYS A 181 -4.10 -10.50 -14.79
C LYS A 181 -5.47 -10.49 -14.12
N THR A 182 -6.18 -9.39 -14.27
CA THR A 182 -7.60 -9.28 -13.94
C THR A 182 -8.38 -8.77 -15.15
N ARG A 183 -9.68 -8.48 -15.00
CA ARG A 183 -10.39 -7.72 -16.04
C ARG A 183 -10.00 -6.23 -16.05
N PHE A 184 -9.42 -5.74 -14.97
CA PHE A 184 -9.13 -4.32 -14.75
C PHE A 184 -7.70 -3.97 -15.16
N SER A 185 -6.79 -4.93 -15.08
CA SER A 185 -5.37 -4.68 -15.26
C SER A 185 -4.57 -5.86 -15.77
N CYS A 186 -3.39 -5.50 -16.26
CA CYS A 186 -2.34 -6.35 -16.77
C CYS A 186 -2.81 -7.52 -17.66
N ALA A 187 -3.36 -7.20 -18.83
CA ALA A 187 -3.84 -8.20 -19.79
C ALA A 187 -2.76 -9.23 -20.23
N GLY A 188 -1.47 -8.86 -20.12
CA GLY A 188 -0.31 -9.70 -20.44
C GLY A 188 0.36 -10.38 -19.24
N CYS A 189 -0.13 -10.17 -18.02
CA CYS A 189 0.43 -10.80 -16.82
C CYS A 189 0.03 -12.28 -16.70
N PRO A 190 0.76 -13.05 -15.86
CA PRO A 190 0.32 -14.38 -15.42
C PRO A 190 -1.07 -14.37 -14.78
N LEU A 191 -1.71 -15.54 -14.74
CA LEU A 191 -3.02 -15.74 -14.12
C LEU A 191 -2.95 -15.99 -12.60
N ALA A 192 -1.76 -16.31 -12.10
CA ALA A 192 -1.44 -16.54 -10.71
C ALA A 192 0.07 -16.40 -10.50
N GLU A 193 0.48 -16.08 -9.28
CA GLU A 193 1.88 -16.14 -8.84
C GLU A 193 2.33 -17.60 -8.70
N THR A 194 3.62 -17.84 -8.87
CA THR A 194 4.24 -19.13 -8.67
C THR A 194 4.34 -19.52 -7.19
N ILE A 195 4.35 -20.83 -6.91
CA ILE A 195 4.63 -21.36 -5.58
C ILE A 195 5.83 -22.32 -5.70
N PRO A 196 6.99 -22.01 -5.12
CA PRO A 196 7.33 -20.75 -4.43
C PRO A 196 7.39 -19.55 -5.40
N PRO A 197 7.20 -18.30 -4.91
CA PRO A 197 7.34 -17.10 -5.74
C PRO A 197 8.76 -16.96 -6.29
N ALA A 198 8.88 -16.40 -7.50
CA ALA A 198 10.18 -16.12 -8.12
C ALA A 198 10.99 -15.07 -7.32
N ASN A 199 10.31 -14.05 -6.80
CA ASN A 199 10.87 -13.09 -5.84
C ASN A 199 9.96 -13.02 -4.60
N PRO A 200 10.36 -13.61 -3.45
CA PRO A 200 9.52 -13.54 -2.26
C PRO A 200 9.39 -12.11 -1.70
N TYR A 201 10.32 -11.19 -2.00
CA TYR A 201 10.26 -9.81 -1.52
C TYR A 201 9.50 -8.87 -2.46
N ASN A 202 8.87 -9.43 -3.50
CA ASN A 202 8.05 -8.75 -4.48
C ASN A 202 7.09 -9.76 -5.11
N THR A 203 6.19 -10.31 -4.29
CA THR A 203 5.24 -11.34 -4.77
C THR A 203 4.14 -10.68 -5.60
N ALA A 204 3.81 -11.27 -6.74
CA ALA A 204 2.76 -10.80 -7.62
C ALA A 204 1.37 -11.05 -7.03
N ALA A 205 0.48 -10.08 -7.24
CA ALA A 205 -0.93 -10.15 -6.88
C ALA A 205 -1.77 -9.38 -7.92
N PRO A 206 -3.08 -9.67 -8.01
CA PRO A 206 -4.05 -8.78 -8.64
C PRO A 206 -3.95 -7.34 -8.13
N ASP A 207 -4.55 -6.38 -8.86
CA ASP A 207 -4.88 -5.08 -8.25
C ASP A 207 -5.82 -5.27 -7.05
N GLU A 208 -5.85 -4.25 -6.20
CA GLU A 208 -6.81 -4.16 -5.12
C GLU A 208 -8.26 -4.21 -5.61
N VAL A 209 -9.10 -4.83 -4.78
CA VAL A 209 -10.53 -4.91 -5.02
C VAL A 209 -11.16 -3.57 -4.65
N ASP A 210 -11.91 -2.98 -5.58
CA ASP A 210 -12.60 -1.70 -5.40
C ASP A 210 -14.13 -1.84 -5.59
N ASN A 211 -14.85 -0.73 -5.43
CA ASN A 211 -16.31 -0.67 -5.49
C ASN A 211 -16.92 -0.95 -6.87
N THR A 212 -16.09 -1.15 -7.91
CA THR A 212 -16.50 -1.52 -9.27
C THR A 212 -16.39 -3.02 -9.53
N TRP A 213 -15.80 -3.79 -8.62
CA TRP A 213 -15.70 -5.25 -8.70
C TRP A 213 -17.05 -5.93 -8.43
N THR A 214 -17.37 -6.92 -9.25
CA THR A 214 -18.57 -7.76 -9.09
C THR A 214 -18.20 -9.12 -8.53
N LEU A 215 -19.22 -9.89 -8.10
CA LEU A 215 -19.01 -11.28 -7.69
C LEU A 215 -18.35 -12.11 -8.81
N ALA A 216 -18.76 -11.91 -10.06
CA ALA A 216 -18.21 -12.62 -11.21
C ALA A 216 -16.72 -12.32 -11.41
N ASP A 217 -16.27 -11.10 -11.09
CA ASP A 217 -14.87 -10.70 -11.23
C ASP A 217 -13.97 -11.38 -10.20
N LEU A 218 -14.42 -11.40 -8.94
CA LEU A 218 -13.75 -12.11 -7.86
C LEU A 218 -13.67 -13.61 -8.18
N GLN A 219 -14.77 -14.21 -8.63
CA GLN A 219 -14.82 -15.61 -9.04
C GLN A 219 -13.90 -15.92 -10.23
N LYS A 220 -13.87 -15.02 -11.22
CA LYS A 220 -13.03 -15.17 -12.40
C LYS A 220 -11.55 -15.10 -12.06
N SER A 221 -11.16 -14.23 -11.13
CA SER A 221 -9.77 -14.10 -10.67
C SER A 221 -9.22 -15.40 -10.09
N VAL A 222 -10.08 -16.21 -9.46
CA VAL A 222 -9.73 -17.55 -8.97
C VAL A 222 -9.82 -18.59 -10.08
N THR A 223 -10.95 -18.68 -10.79
CA THR A 223 -11.19 -19.77 -11.76
C THR A 223 -10.26 -19.76 -12.96
N GLN A 224 -9.74 -18.59 -13.36
CA GLN A 224 -8.75 -18.51 -14.42
C GLN A 224 -7.40 -19.12 -14.04
N ALA A 225 -7.05 -19.15 -12.74
CA ALA A 225 -5.81 -19.74 -12.25
C ALA A 225 -5.88 -21.27 -12.16
N GLU A 226 -7.06 -21.83 -11.89
CA GLU A 226 -7.25 -23.26 -11.59
C GLU A 226 -6.73 -24.25 -12.65
N PRO A 227 -6.83 -23.99 -13.96
CA PRO A 227 -6.24 -24.89 -14.95
C PRO A 227 -4.71 -24.99 -14.87
N GLY A 228 -4.04 -23.91 -14.41
CA GLY A 228 -2.58 -23.81 -14.32
C GLY A 228 -2.02 -24.00 -12.91
N GLY A 229 -2.85 -23.84 -11.88
CA GLY A 229 -2.44 -23.77 -10.48
C GLY A 229 -1.80 -22.42 -10.13
N GLY A 230 -1.14 -22.36 -8.97
CA GLY A 230 -0.42 -21.18 -8.49
C GLY A 230 -1.15 -20.45 -7.36
N TRP A 231 -0.76 -19.20 -7.11
CA TRP A 231 -1.19 -18.40 -5.98
C TRP A 231 -1.92 -17.13 -6.42
N VAL A 232 -3.13 -16.93 -5.91
CA VAL A 232 -3.95 -15.73 -6.15
C VAL A 232 -4.15 -15.00 -4.82
N GLN A 233 -3.58 -13.79 -4.71
CA GLN A 233 -3.65 -12.96 -3.51
C GLN A 233 -4.66 -11.82 -3.70
N LEU A 234 -5.87 -11.94 -3.17
CA LEU A 234 -6.89 -10.89 -3.29
C LEU A 234 -6.76 -9.88 -2.15
N THR A 235 -6.81 -8.59 -2.47
CA THR A 235 -6.57 -7.50 -1.52
C THR A 235 -7.81 -6.66 -1.31
N PHE A 236 -8.23 -6.51 -0.05
CA PHE A 236 -9.40 -5.73 0.35
C PHE A 236 -8.99 -4.65 1.36
N HIS A 237 -9.58 -3.46 1.27
CA HIS A 237 -9.31 -2.36 2.21
C HIS A 237 -10.49 -2.13 3.16
N HIS A 238 -11.69 -1.98 2.61
CA HIS A 238 -12.92 -1.80 3.38
C HIS A 238 -13.96 -2.87 3.07
N ILE A 239 -14.60 -3.37 4.12
CA ILE A 239 -15.74 -4.29 4.05
C ILE A 239 -16.92 -3.65 4.76
N SER A 240 -17.56 -2.68 4.11
CA SER A 240 -18.54 -1.80 4.74
C SER A 240 -19.78 -1.59 3.87
N ALA A 241 -20.94 -1.54 4.53
CA ALA A 241 -22.21 -1.20 3.88
C ALA A 241 -22.35 0.32 3.62
N THR A 242 -21.55 1.14 4.30
CA THR A 242 -21.73 2.60 4.34
C THR A 242 -20.47 3.39 4.00
N SER A 243 -19.32 2.73 3.86
CA SER A 243 -18.09 3.43 3.46
C SER A 243 -18.25 4.03 2.07
N THR A 244 -17.85 5.28 1.91
CA THR A 244 -17.77 5.98 0.63
C THR A 244 -16.39 5.90 -0.01
N ASP A 245 -15.47 5.16 0.61
CA ASP A 245 -14.14 4.92 0.06
C ASP A 245 -14.25 4.13 -1.26
N PRO A 246 -13.52 4.50 -2.33
CA PRO A 246 -13.53 3.75 -3.59
C PRO A 246 -13.05 2.31 -3.45
N LEU A 247 -12.16 2.00 -2.50
CA LEU A 247 -11.63 0.66 -2.25
C LEU A 247 -12.52 -0.20 -1.33
N ASN A 248 -13.81 0.16 -1.26
CA ASN A 248 -14.81 -0.55 -0.47
C ASN A 248 -15.56 -1.60 -1.28
N ILE A 249 -15.79 -2.76 -0.67
CA ILE A 249 -16.85 -3.69 -1.09
C ILE A 249 -17.85 -3.92 0.03
N THR A 250 -19.07 -4.34 -0.36
CA THR A 250 -20.11 -4.61 0.64
C THR A 250 -19.87 -5.94 1.37
N PRO A 251 -20.27 -6.05 2.65
CA PRO A 251 -20.27 -7.33 3.38
C PRO A 251 -21.05 -8.43 2.64
N THR A 252 -22.15 -8.07 1.96
CA THR A 252 -22.95 -9.01 1.16
C THR A 252 -22.13 -9.61 0.01
N LEU A 253 -21.43 -8.77 -0.75
CA LEU A 253 -20.58 -9.23 -1.86
C LEU A 253 -19.45 -10.12 -1.35
N PHE A 254 -18.77 -9.70 -0.27
CA PHE A 254 -17.70 -10.52 0.33
C PHE A 254 -18.23 -11.87 0.81
N ASN A 255 -19.38 -11.92 1.50
CA ASN A 255 -19.99 -13.16 1.96
C ASN A 255 -20.38 -14.10 0.81
N GLN A 256 -20.95 -13.56 -0.27
CA GLN A 256 -21.25 -14.35 -1.47
C GLN A 256 -19.99 -14.96 -2.08
N PHE A 257 -18.93 -14.16 -2.19
CA PHE A 257 -17.66 -14.63 -2.73
C PHE A 257 -17.00 -15.67 -1.83
N ALA A 258 -16.90 -15.42 -0.51
CA ALA A 258 -16.30 -16.35 0.45
C ALA A 258 -17.06 -17.68 0.51
N THR A 259 -18.40 -17.65 0.48
CA THR A 259 -19.24 -18.86 0.44
C THR A 259 -18.97 -19.66 -0.83
N TRP A 260 -18.90 -19.00 -1.98
CA TRP A 260 -18.54 -19.65 -3.23
C TRP A 260 -17.11 -20.21 -3.19
N LEU A 261 -16.15 -19.46 -2.63
CA LEU A 261 -14.76 -19.88 -2.52
C LEU A 261 -14.61 -21.13 -1.64
N LYS A 262 -15.40 -21.24 -0.57
CA LYS A 262 -15.44 -22.44 0.27
C LYS A 262 -15.91 -23.69 -0.48
N SER A 263 -16.74 -23.53 -1.51
CA SER A 263 -17.27 -24.63 -2.33
C SER A 263 -16.35 -25.05 -3.49
N ARG A 264 -15.18 -24.42 -3.65
CA ARG A 264 -14.24 -24.80 -4.72
C ARG A 264 -13.75 -26.25 -4.56
N PRO A 265 -13.29 -26.89 -5.66
CA PRO A 265 -12.70 -28.22 -5.60
C PRO A 265 -11.55 -28.29 -4.60
N ALA A 266 -11.25 -29.48 -4.06
CA ALA A 266 -10.18 -29.68 -3.07
C ALA A 266 -8.77 -29.25 -3.55
N THR A 267 -8.57 -29.11 -4.85
CA THR A 267 -7.35 -28.58 -5.46
C THR A 267 -7.19 -27.06 -5.32
N THR A 268 -8.26 -26.35 -4.93
CA THR A 268 -8.26 -24.91 -4.67
C THR A 268 -8.39 -24.70 -3.16
N THR A 269 -7.34 -24.19 -2.52
CA THR A 269 -7.27 -24.05 -1.05
C THR A 269 -7.13 -22.60 -0.65
N VAL A 270 -7.68 -22.23 0.51
CA VAL A 270 -7.49 -20.90 1.10
C VAL A 270 -6.42 -20.98 2.18
N LYS A 271 -5.40 -20.13 2.08
CA LYS A 271 -4.26 -20.07 3.01
C LYS A 271 -3.86 -18.65 3.30
N THR A 272 -3.28 -18.40 4.47
CA THR A 272 -2.62 -17.13 4.79
C THR A 272 -1.30 -17.01 4.00
N VAL A 273 -0.73 -15.81 3.88
CA VAL A 273 0.58 -15.57 3.26
C VAL A 273 1.67 -16.40 3.94
N ALA A 274 1.75 -16.38 5.28
CA ALA A 274 2.70 -17.18 6.05
C ALA A 274 2.59 -18.69 5.79
N GLN A 275 1.39 -19.21 5.50
CA GLN A 275 1.20 -20.63 5.16
C GLN A 275 1.68 -20.98 3.74
N VAL A 276 1.76 -20.01 2.83
CA VAL A 276 2.27 -20.18 1.46
C VAL A 276 3.79 -19.98 1.41
N ILE A 277 4.27 -18.89 2.01
CA ILE A 277 5.69 -18.52 2.05
C ILE A 277 6.46 -19.44 3.00
N GLY A 278 5.91 -19.69 4.19
CA GLY A 278 6.58 -20.42 5.25
C GLY A 278 7.82 -19.70 5.78
N GLY A 279 8.83 -20.50 6.16
CA GLY A 279 10.08 -20.00 6.73
C GLY A 279 10.01 -19.74 8.24
N THR A 280 11.18 -19.58 8.85
CA THR A 280 11.30 -19.34 10.29
C THR A 280 11.07 -17.86 10.62
N VAL A 281 10.61 -17.59 11.83
CA VAL A 281 10.63 -16.24 12.40
C VAL A 281 12.09 -15.82 12.62
N LYS A 282 12.54 -14.78 11.92
CA LYS A 282 13.92 -14.27 12.05
C LYS A 282 14.07 -13.33 13.26
N PRO A 283 15.28 -13.07 13.76
CA PRO A 283 15.50 -12.09 14.82
C PRO A 283 14.90 -10.72 14.48
N LEU A 284 14.46 -9.98 15.51
CA LEU A 284 14.02 -8.60 15.36
C LEU A 284 15.20 -7.69 15.04
N VAL A 285 14.95 -6.73 14.14
CA VAL A 285 15.90 -5.67 13.79
C VAL A 285 15.16 -4.36 13.99
N SER A 286 15.71 -3.47 14.82
CA SER A 286 15.20 -2.11 14.95
C SER A 286 15.69 -1.26 13.79
N GLY A 287 14.84 -0.33 13.34
CA GLY A 287 15.25 0.67 12.36
C GLY A 287 16.29 1.64 12.95
N PRO A 288 16.95 2.44 12.10
CA PRO A 288 17.88 3.45 12.58
C PRO A 288 17.16 4.43 13.51
N PRO A 289 17.79 4.92 14.58
CA PRO A 289 17.14 5.87 15.49
C PRO A 289 16.69 7.13 14.73
N ALA A 290 15.58 7.72 15.15
CA ALA A 290 15.20 9.05 14.67
C ALA A 290 16.33 10.05 15.01
N PRO A 291 16.60 11.04 14.14
CA PRO A 291 17.55 12.10 14.47
C PRO A 291 17.15 12.77 15.80
N PRO A 292 18.10 13.03 16.71
CA PRO A 292 17.79 13.74 17.94
C PRO A 292 17.33 15.17 17.63
N GLU A 293 16.63 15.78 18.59
CA GLU A 293 16.27 17.19 18.50
C GLU A 293 17.55 18.05 18.36
N GLY A 294 17.63 18.82 17.28
CA GLY A 294 18.77 19.68 16.98
C GLY A 294 18.69 21.03 17.69
N THR A 295 19.70 21.87 17.48
CA THR A 295 19.67 23.29 17.88
C THR A 295 19.41 24.18 16.67
N GLY A 296 18.60 25.22 16.82
CA GLY A 296 18.33 26.19 15.74
C GLY A 296 17.11 25.81 14.89
N ASN A 297 17.22 25.93 13.56
CA ASN A 297 16.12 25.56 12.67
C ASN A 297 16.03 24.03 12.55
N LEU A 298 14.93 23.48 13.04
CA LEU A 298 14.69 22.04 13.07
C LEU A 298 14.15 21.49 11.74
N ILE A 299 13.62 22.37 10.88
CA ILE A 299 12.96 21.97 9.63
C ILE A 299 13.98 21.55 8.57
N LYS A 300 13.71 20.41 7.94
CA LYS A 300 14.45 19.95 6.76
C LYS A 300 13.96 20.67 5.51
N ASN A 301 14.89 21.01 4.62
CA ASN A 301 14.60 21.76 3.39
C ASN A 301 13.73 23.02 3.64
N PRO A 302 14.08 23.91 4.59
CA PRO A 302 13.22 25.01 5.02
C PRO A 302 13.04 26.10 3.95
N SER A 303 13.86 26.09 2.90
CA SER A 303 13.75 26.98 1.74
C SER A 303 13.03 26.35 0.54
N LEU A 304 12.57 25.08 0.66
CA LEU A 304 11.86 24.33 -0.39
C LEU A 304 12.67 24.08 -1.68
N GLU A 305 13.95 24.42 -1.71
CA GLU A 305 14.78 24.41 -2.93
C GLU A 305 15.10 23.00 -3.44
N THR A 306 15.16 22.02 -2.53
CA THR A 306 15.43 20.63 -2.91
C THR A 306 14.14 19.98 -3.37
N LEU A 307 14.03 19.64 -4.65
CA LEU A 307 12.84 19.01 -5.23
C LEU A 307 13.10 17.53 -5.51
N VAL A 308 12.10 16.69 -5.21
CA VAL A 308 12.05 15.27 -5.59
C VAL A 308 10.77 15.09 -6.39
N SER A 309 10.89 14.62 -7.63
CA SER A 309 9.76 14.44 -8.55
C SER A 309 8.86 15.68 -8.70
N GLY A 310 9.46 16.88 -8.62
CA GLY A 310 8.76 18.16 -8.78
C GLY A 310 8.16 18.76 -7.51
N ALA A 311 8.21 18.06 -6.37
CA ALA A 311 7.71 18.55 -5.08
C ALA A 311 8.88 18.82 -4.09
N PRO A 312 8.76 19.78 -3.16
CA PRO A 312 9.78 20.02 -2.14
C PRO A 312 10.01 18.77 -1.25
N GLN A 313 11.25 18.31 -1.21
CA GLN A 313 11.66 17.17 -0.37
C GLN A 313 11.29 17.43 1.09
N CYS A 314 10.75 16.42 1.77
CA CYS A 314 10.31 16.47 3.16
C CYS A 314 9.07 17.31 3.46
N TRP A 315 8.34 17.73 2.44
CA TRP A 315 7.07 18.44 2.58
C TRP A 315 5.94 17.63 1.96
N ALA A 316 4.77 17.68 2.60
CA ALA A 316 3.58 17.02 2.15
C ALA A 316 2.41 18.02 2.11
N ALA A 317 1.63 17.92 1.05
CA ALA A 317 0.32 18.56 0.99
C ALA A 317 -0.63 17.81 1.93
N ALA A 318 -1.38 18.57 2.73
CA ALA A 318 -2.41 18.04 3.61
C ALA A 318 -3.63 18.97 3.63
N GLY A 319 -4.76 18.47 4.09
CA GLY A 319 -5.99 19.25 4.20
C GLY A 319 -7.17 18.36 4.57
N TYR A 320 -8.26 18.98 4.99
CA TYR A 320 -9.54 18.29 5.20
C TYR A 320 -10.70 19.15 4.70
N GLY A 321 -11.90 18.57 4.72
CA GLY A 321 -13.13 19.23 4.31
C GLY A 321 -13.39 19.21 2.80
N THR A 322 -14.32 20.05 2.39
CA THR A 322 -14.87 20.13 1.04
C THR A 322 -14.30 21.36 0.37
N ASN A 323 -13.15 21.18 -0.27
CA ASN A 323 -12.49 22.18 -1.09
C ASN A 323 -11.57 21.51 -2.13
N THR A 324 -11.13 22.27 -3.13
CA THR A 324 -10.15 21.82 -4.12
C THR A 324 -8.86 22.58 -3.93
N ALA A 325 -7.86 21.91 -3.34
CA ALA A 325 -6.50 22.41 -3.21
C ALA A 325 -5.61 21.99 -4.39
N ALA A 326 -4.82 22.94 -4.90
CA ALA A 326 -3.79 22.71 -5.90
C ALA A 326 -2.45 23.29 -5.39
N PHE A 327 -1.40 22.48 -5.46
CA PHE A 327 -0.06 22.78 -5.00
C PHE A 327 0.88 22.85 -6.20
N SER A 328 1.73 23.87 -6.26
CA SER A 328 2.72 24.03 -7.33
C SER A 328 3.90 24.86 -6.88
N THR A 329 5.09 24.50 -7.33
CA THR A 329 6.30 25.31 -7.09
C THR A 329 6.32 26.53 -8.01
N VAL A 330 6.62 27.71 -7.45
CA VAL A 330 6.76 28.98 -8.18
C VAL A 330 8.11 29.63 -7.93
N ARG A 331 8.50 30.57 -8.81
CA ARG A 331 9.79 31.29 -8.72
C ARG A 331 9.75 32.55 -7.86
N GLN A 332 8.56 33.02 -7.50
CA GLN A 332 8.40 34.19 -6.63
C GLN A 332 8.62 33.77 -5.17
N ALA A 333 9.87 33.61 -4.77
CA ALA A 333 10.27 33.24 -3.41
C ALA A 333 10.74 34.47 -2.61
N HIS A 334 10.59 34.42 -1.28
CA HIS A 334 11.12 35.46 -0.39
C HIS A 334 12.66 35.45 -0.40
N THR A 335 13.24 34.25 -0.33
CA THR A 335 14.67 33.99 -0.52
C THR A 335 14.82 32.79 -1.43
N GLY A 336 15.91 32.72 -2.21
CA GLY A 336 16.15 31.61 -3.11
C GLY A 336 15.35 31.73 -4.42
N LYS A 337 14.96 30.59 -4.99
CA LYS A 337 14.33 30.43 -6.30
C LYS A 337 13.05 29.61 -6.27
N VAL A 338 12.71 28.98 -5.15
CA VAL A 338 11.54 28.12 -5.03
C VAL A 338 10.67 28.58 -3.86
N ALA A 339 9.37 28.69 -4.12
CA ALA A 339 8.33 28.79 -3.11
C ALA A 339 7.18 27.87 -3.51
N GLU A 340 6.39 27.43 -2.54
CA GLU A 340 5.15 26.70 -2.82
C GLU A 340 3.98 27.67 -2.97
N GLN A 341 3.17 27.48 -4.01
CA GLN A 341 1.88 28.12 -4.17
C GLN A 341 0.77 27.11 -3.90
N LEU A 342 -0.06 27.43 -2.91
CA LEU A 342 -1.33 26.77 -2.65
C LEU A 342 -2.47 27.62 -3.21
N VAL A 343 -3.26 27.04 -4.12
CA VAL A 343 -4.51 27.61 -4.61
C VAL A 343 -5.66 26.76 -4.10
N VAL A 344 -6.59 27.38 -3.36
CA VAL A 344 -7.83 26.73 -2.92
C VAL A 344 -9.00 27.29 -3.72
N THR A 345 -9.80 26.39 -4.30
CA THR A 345 -11.00 26.68 -5.08
C THR A 345 -12.18 25.85 -4.58
N ASN A 346 -13.41 26.24 -4.94
CA ASN A 346 -14.63 25.54 -4.50
C ASN A 346 -14.69 25.33 -2.98
N TYR A 347 -14.22 26.30 -2.22
CA TYR A 347 -14.15 26.19 -0.76
C TYR A 347 -15.56 26.21 -0.16
N VAL A 348 -15.89 25.18 0.60
CA VAL A 348 -17.09 25.11 1.45
C VAL A 348 -16.67 25.09 2.91
N ASP A 349 -15.77 24.18 3.28
CA ASP A 349 -15.20 24.07 4.62
C ASP A 349 -13.80 23.43 4.60
N GLY A 350 -13.22 23.32 5.80
CA GLY A 350 -11.95 22.68 6.05
C GLY A 350 -10.75 23.57 5.70
N ASP A 351 -9.70 22.96 5.17
CA ASP A 351 -8.44 23.64 4.95
C ASP A 351 -7.54 22.95 3.90
N ALA A 352 -6.41 23.59 3.61
CA ALA A 352 -5.30 23.01 2.87
C ALA A 352 -3.99 23.65 3.31
N LYS A 353 -2.92 22.87 3.36
CA LYS A 353 -1.63 23.27 3.93
C LYS A 353 -0.48 22.45 3.36
N LEU A 354 0.72 23.02 3.41
CA LEU A 354 1.98 22.32 3.15
C LEU A 354 2.73 22.21 4.47
N LEU A 355 3.06 21.00 4.91
CA LEU A 355 3.72 20.76 6.19
C LEU A 355 4.90 19.79 6.04
N PRO A 356 5.87 19.78 6.97
CA PRO A 356 6.86 18.72 7.04
C PRO A 356 6.17 17.36 7.13
N THR A 357 6.56 16.41 6.28
CA THR A 357 5.91 15.10 6.18
C THR A 357 5.70 14.45 7.55
N LEU A 358 4.48 13.97 7.81
CA LEU A 358 4.10 13.32 9.06
C LEU A 358 4.71 11.91 9.15
N ASP A 359 5.99 11.83 9.51
CA ASP A 359 6.81 10.61 9.48
C ASP A 359 7.38 10.22 10.87
N LEU A 360 8.34 9.31 10.93
CA LEU A 360 9.00 8.87 12.17
C LEU A 360 10.26 9.67 12.53
N GLY A 361 10.49 10.82 11.89
CA GLY A 361 11.52 11.78 12.26
C GLY A 361 12.55 12.07 11.16
N GLY A 362 12.38 11.51 9.96
CA GLY A 362 13.25 11.81 8.82
C GLY A 362 13.09 13.25 8.36
N CYS A 363 11.85 13.70 8.24
CA CYS A 363 11.43 14.99 7.74
C CYS A 363 10.79 15.84 8.84
N SER A 364 9.90 15.25 9.64
CA SER A 364 9.35 15.93 10.81
C SER A 364 10.40 16.00 11.94
N PRO A 365 10.55 17.15 12.60
CA PRO A 365 11.43 17.25 13.75
C PRO A 365 11.04 16.33 14.90
N THR A 366 12.03 15.67 15.49
CA THR A 366 11.93 15.16 16.87
C THR A 366 11.77 16.34 17.82
N ALA A 367 10.86 16.22 18.78
CA ALA A 367 10.52 17.29 19.71
C ALA A 367 10.27 16.73 21.11
N THR A 368 10.75 17.43 22.12
CA THR A 368 10.64 17.11 23.55
C THR A 368 9.31 17.62 24.14
N PRO A 369 8.52 16.77 24.83
CA PRO A 369 7.35 17.17 25.60
C PRO A 369 7.65 18.27 26.63
N GLY A 370 6.70 19.18 26.84
CA GLY A 370 6.83 20.30 27.77
C GLY A 370 7.59 21.52 27.22
N ASN A 371 8.34 21.37 26.13
CA ASN A 371 8.97 22.51 25.46
C ASN A 371 7.96 23.27 24.60
N SER A 372 8.14 24.59 24.51
CA SER A 372 7.51 25.45 23.51
C SER A 372 8.48 25.71 22.35
N TYR A 373 7.95 25.77 21.14
CA TYR A 373 8.75 25.97 19.92
C TYR A 373 8.39 27.29 19.25
N SER A 374 9.39 27.99 18.71
CA SER A 374 9.14 29.13 17.83
C SER A 374 9.02 28.62 16.40
N ILE A 375 7.85 28.81 15.79
CA ILE A 375 7.59 28.50 14.39
C ILE A 375 7.45 29.77 13.58
N GLY A 376 7.72 29.69 12.28
CA GLY A 376 7.48 30.81 11.38
C GLY A 376 7.68 30.49 9.91
N ALA A 377 7.08 31.31 9.07
CA ALA A 377 7.13 31.21 7.62
C ALA A 377 7.04 32.60 7.00
N TRP A 378 7.66 32.77 5.82
CA TRP A 378 7.45 33.93 4.98
C TRP A 378 6.34 33.62 3.98
N TYR A 379 5.30 34.46 3.93
CA TYR A 379 4.12 34.18 3.12
C TYR A 379 3.62 35.41 2.35
N LYS A 380 2.86 35.14 1.30
CA LYS A 380 1.89 36.04 0.67
C LYS A 380 0.56 35.31 0.67
N SER A 381 -0.54 36.02 0.84
CA SER A 381 -1.88 35.41 0.81
C SER A 381 -2.94 36.41 0.35
N THR A 382 -3.96 35.91 -0.34
CA THR A 382 -5.17 36.65 -0.72
C THR A 382 -6.25 36.64 0.37
N THR A 383 -6.10 35.80 1.39
CA THR A 383 -7.02 35.68 2.54
C THR A 383 -6.23 35.58 3.86
N SER A 384 -6.93 35.71 4.99
CA SER A 384 -6.32 35.43 6.30
C SER A 384 -5.91 33.96 6.39
N THR A 385 -4.79 33.68 7.05
CA THR A 385 -4.18 32.36 7.17
C THR A 385 -3.68 32.14 8.60
N GLN A 386 -3.34 30.91 8.98
CA GLN A 386 -2.81 30.56 10.30
C GLN A 386 -1.94 29.32 10.17
N PHE A 387 -1.10 29.04 11.18
CA PHE A 387 -0.44 27.75 11.27
C PHE A 387 -1.39 26.73 11.90
N GLU A 388 -1.40 25.51 11.38
CA GLU A 388 -1.98 24.34 12.05
C GLU A 388 -0.88 23.38 12.47
N LEU A 389 -0.97 22.88 13.70
CA LEU A 389 0.08 22.08 14.30
C LEU A 389 -0.38 20.67 14.60
N TYR A 390 0.55 19.74 14.44
CA TYR A 390 0.40 18.33 14.70
C TYR A 390 1.54 17.84 15.57
N TYR A 391 1.27 16.85 16.41
CA TYR A 391 2.33 16.14 17.14
C TYR A 391 2.24 14.64 16.91
N ARG A 392 3.40 14.00 16.89
CA ARG A 392 3.53 12.54 16.84
C ARG A 392 3.47 11.98 18.26
N ILE A 393 2.71 10.91 18.46
CA ILE A 393 2.54 10.25 19.75
C ILE A 393 2.55 8.72 19.60
N GLY A 394 2.92 8.04 20.68
CA GLY A 394 3.00 6.58 20.71
C GLY A 394 4.04 6.08 19.72
N VAL A 395 3.71 5.03 18.97
CA VAL A 395 4.64 4.41 18.02
C VAL A 395 4.74 5.16 16.68
N GLY A 396 3.83 6.10 16.40
CA GLY A 396 3.82 6.83 15.12
C GLY A 396 2.52 7.57 14.76
N SER A 397 1.49 7.55 15.61
CA SER A 397 0.23 8.25 15.32
C SER A 397 0.43 9.77 15.36
N TRP A 398 -0.22 10.48 14.45
CA TRP A 398 -0.21 11.94 14.42
C TRP A 398 -1.55 12.51 14.83
N LYS A 399 -1.54 13.54 15.67
CA LYS A 399 -2.74 14.19 16.18
C LYS A 399 -2.70 15.68 15.87
N TYR A 400 -3.83 16.21 15.42
CA TYR A 400 -4.05 17.64 15.47
C TYR A 400 -3.84 18.14 16.90
N TRP A 401 -3.10 19.22 17.04
CA TRP A 401 -2.77 19.81 18.32
C TRP A 401 -3.58 21.07 18.58
N THR A 402 -3.37 22.07 17.74
CA THR A 402 -3.81 23.44 17.92
C THR A 402 -3.50 24.24 16.66
N SER A 403 -3.97 25.48 16.61
CA SER A 403 -3.67 26.43 15.53
C SER A 403 -3.22 27.76 16.13
N SER A 404 -2.37 28.48 15.39
CA SER A 404 -1.99 29.84 15.78
C SER A 404 -3.20 30.79 15.68
N PRO A 405 -3.11 32.00 16.23
CA PRO A 405 -4.00 33.09 15.81
C PRO A 405 -3.90 33.34 14.30
N TRP A 406 -4.93 33.97 13.74
CA TRP A 406 -4.97 34.36 12.34
C TRP A 406 -3.97 35.48 12.03
N PHE A 407 -3.28 35.32 10.91
CA PHE A 407 -2.49 36.34 10.23
C PHE A 407 -3.28 36.91 9.05
N SER A 408 -3.24 38.22 8.85
CA SER A 408 -3.98 38.88 7.76
C SER A 408 -3.44 38.52 6.37
N ALA A 409 -4.28 38.68 5.35
CA ALA A 409 -3.84 38.62 3.95
C ALA A 409 -2.70 39.61 3.68
N ALA A 410 -1.79 39.25 2.77
CA ALA A 410 -0.61 40.05 2.44
C ALA A 410 -0.22 39.90 0.96
N THR A 411 -0.16 41.02 0.25
CA THR A 411 0.23 41.07 -1.18
C THR A 411 1.75 41.17 -1.38
N THR A 412 2.50 41.49 -0.32
CA THR A 412 3.96 41.43 -0.23
C THR A 412 4.36 40.40 0.81
N PHE A 413 5.60 39.90 0.75
CA PHE A 413 6.07 38.92 1.72
C PHE A 413 6.02 39.47 3.15
N GLN A 414 5.36 38.74 4.04
CA GLN A 414 5.30 39.00 5.47
C GLN A 414 5.82 37.79 6.24
N LYS A 415 6.44 38.03 7.39
CA LYS A 415 6.90 36.96 8.28
C LYS A 415 5.80 36.67 9.31
N ALA A 416 5.20 35.50 9.22
CA ALA A 416 4.38 34.96 10.31
C ALA A 416 5.31 34.26 11.30
N THR A 417 5.15 34.55 12.59
CA THR A 417 5.86 33.85 13.67
C THR A 417 4.92 33.61 14.83
N TRP A 418 5.02 32.44 15.44
CA TRP A 418 4.24 32.09 16.62
C TRP A 418 5.08 31.20 17.55
N THR A 419 4.87 31.35 18.86
CA THR A 419 5.44 30.41 19.85
C THR A 419 4.33 29.48 20.27
N THR A 420 4.56 28.18 20.12
CA THR A 420 3.57 27.16 20.45
C THR A 420 3.32 27.12 21.96
N PRO A 421 2.15 26.64 22.41
CA PRO A 421 2.03 26.14 23.78
C PRO A 421 3.04 25.00 24.04
N PRO A 422 3.26 24.59 25.31
CA PRO A 422 4.10 23.45 25.63
C PRO A 422 3.63 22.16 24.93
N LEU A 423 4.55 21.43 24.30
CA LEU A 423 4.25 20.19 23.58
C LEU A 423 3.63 19.15 24.53
N PRO A 424 2.54 18.44 24.13
CA PRO A 424 1.86 17.51 25.02
C PRO A 424 2.74 16.36 25.54
N THR A 425 2.42 15.87 26.72
CA THR A 425 3.05 14.66 27.30
C THR A 425 2.93 13.47 26.36
N GLY A 426 4.04 12.73 26.20
CA GLY A 426 4.10 11.54 25.35
C GLY A 426 4.31 11.84 23.85
N ALA A 427 4.37 13.11 23.47
CA ALA A 427 4.76 13.49 22.12
C ALA A 427 6.23 13.15 21.84
N SER A 428 6.55 12.86 20.58
CA SER A 428 7.91 12.54 20.13
C SER A 428 8.35 13.32 18.89
N GLY A 429 7.47 14.15 18.34
CA GLY A 429 7.73 14.95 17.15
C GLY A 429 6.65 15.99 16.92
N ILE A 430 6.96 16.97 16.08
CA ILE A 430 6.09 18.10 15.74
C ILE A 430 6.08 18.32 14.24
N SER A 431 4.94 18.75 13.70
CA SER A 431 4.83 19.26 12.33
C SER A 431 3.84 20.43 12.30
N PHE A 432 3.98 21.32 11.32
CA PHE A 432 3.11 22.48 11.16
C PHE A 432 3.00 22.89 9.70
N GLY A 433 1.87 23.48 9.31
CA GLY A 433 1.62 23.96 7.94
C GLY A 433 0.70 25.16 7.89
#